data_AF-A0A662UA51-F1
#
_entry.id   AF-A0A662UA51-F1
#
_cell.length_a   1.000
_cell.length_b   1.000
_cell.length_c   1.000
_cell.angle_alpha   90.00
_cell.angle_beta   90.00
_cell.angle_gamma   90.00
#
_symmetry.space_group_name_H-M   'P 1'
#
loop_
_entity.id
_entity.type
_entity.pdbx_description
1 polymer ?
#
loop_
_entity_poly.entity_id
_entity_poly.type
_entity_poly.pdbx_seq_one_letter_code
_entity_poly.pdbx_strand_id
1 'polypeptide(L)'
;SRNLEVGHTVILETSVPPGTTEYRVRRILEEQSGLVAGRDFALIYSPERVMIGHAVEDIEQRYPKIVSGIGEKSVNIAVALYSHICKAGVIVVSSPRVAEFTKLAEGIYRDVNIALANELARLARIIGVDFNEVRKAANSQPYCHLHKPGSGVGGLCIPVYPMLMEWVAELNGMRLELVLTARLINRQQPLYLTSLLLEGLRAISVKISSNVKVAVLGLAFRGDVPTAALSPTYDLVRSLKELGLTVVVHDPLIKDDIKLRELGIALTDDIEEALRGCTAVVIATDHSQYRALSTYDILKASGSAKLVIVDGRDILKLDECGGKVLYTGVGRSWMLL
;
A
#
# COMPACT_ATOMS: atom_id res chain seq x y z
N SER A 1 -4.39 20.04 -27.51
CA SER A 1 -4.94 21.41 -27.54
C SER A 1 -5.16 21.93 -28.95
N ARG A 2 -4.29 21.63 -29.95
CA ARG A 2 -4.48 22.06 -31.35
C ARG A 2 -5.81 21.63 -32.00
N ASN A 3 -6.49 20.62 -31.44
CA ASN A 3 -7.79 20.11 -31.89
C ASN A 3 -8.92 20.37 -30.86
N LEU A 4 -8.73 21.32 -29.92
CA LEU A 4 -9.79 21.69 -28.98
C LEU A 4 -10.73 22.69 -29.65
N GLU A 5 -12.02 22.35 -29.71
CA GLU A 5 -13.04 23.17 -30.36
C GLU A 5 -14.14 23.59 -29.37
N VAL A 6 -14.95 24.58 -29.78
CA VAL A 6 -16.10 25.03 -29.00
C VAL A 6 -17.07 23.86 -28.79
N GLY A 7 -17.51 23.66 -27.55
CA GLY A 7 -18.42 22.59 -27.17
C GLY A 7 -17.73 21.30 -26.70
N HIS A 8 -16.42 21.16 -26.87
CA HIS A 8 -15.69 20.02 -26.33
C HIS A 8 -15.75 19.96 -24.80
N THR A 9 -15.59 18.75 -24.26
CA THR A 9 -15.49 18.50 -22.82
C THR A 9 -14.15 17.83 -22.52
N VAL A 10 -13.42 18.40 -21.58
CA VAL A 10 -12.15 17.87 -21.07
C VAL A 10 -12.34 17.48 -19.62
N ILE A 11 -12.08 16.21 -19.30
CA ILE A 11 -12.18 15.68 -17.94
C ILE A 11 -10.81 15.20 -17.49
N LEU A 12 -10.31 15.73 -16.37
CA LEU A 12 -9.12 15.24 -15.71
C LEU A 12 -9.52 14.30 -14.58
N GLU A 13 -9.07 13.04 -14.64
CA GLU A 13 -9.34 12.03 -13.60
C GLU A 13 -8.08 11.60 -12.83
N THR A 14 -6.90 11.93 -13.34
CA THR A 14 -5.61 11.64 -12.70
C THR A 14 -5.48 12.41 -11.39
N SER A 15 -5.01 11.74 -10.34
CA SER A 15 -4.71 12.42 -9.07
C SER A 15 -3.57 13.42 -9.24
N VAL A 16 -3.84 14.66 -8.88
CA VAL A 16 -2.93 15.80 -9.06
C VAL A 16 -2.90 16.68 -7.79
N PRO A 17 -1.84 17.48 -7.60
CA PRO A 17 -1.82 18.50 -6.55
C PRO A 17 -3.00 19.48 -6.66
N PRO A 18 -3.61 19.90 -5.53
CA PRO A 18 -4.68 20.90 -5.54
C PRO A 18 -4.29 22.20 -6.26
N GLY A 19 -5.17 22.67 -7.13
CA GLY A 19 -4.99 23.83 -8.02
C GLY A 19 -4.52 23.47 -9.43
N THR A 20 -4.22 22.19 -9.72
CA THR A 20 -3.68 21.78 -11.03
C THR A 20 -4.67 22.05 -12.16
N THR A 21 -5.94 21.68 -11.98
CA THR A 21 -6.99 21.89 -12.98
C THR A 21 -7.21 23.38 -13.25
N GLU A 22 -7.33 24.17 -12.18
CA GLU A 22 -7.67 25.60 -12.23
C GLU A 22 -6.55 26.47 -12.80
N TYR A 23 -5.29 26.17 -12.48
CA TYR A 23 -4.17 27.06 -12.81
C TYR A 23 -3.26 26.54 -13.91
N ARG A 24 -3.02 25.23 -13.97
CA ARG A 24 -2.07 24.66 -14.93
C ARG A 24 -2.78 24.15 -16.17
N VAL A 25 -3.73 23.24 -15.99
CA VAL A 25 -4.44 22.60 -17.11
C VAL A 25 -5.28 23.62 -17.85
N ARG A 26 -6.10 24.40 -17.12
CA ARG A 26 -6.88 25.50 -17.72
C ARG A 26 -5.99 26.43 -18.54
N ARG A 27 -4.92 26.97 -17.95
CA ARG A 27 -4.01 27.89 -18.63
C ARG A 27 -3.45 27.31 -19.93
N ILE A 28 -2.94 26.08 -19.89
CA ILE A 28 -2.37 25.40 -21.07
C ILE A 28 -3.42 25.23 -22.17
N LEU A 29 -4.66 24.86 -21.81
CA LEU A 29 -5.73 24.66 -22.78
C LEU A 29 -6.21 25.99 -23.38
N GLU A 30 -6.41 27.03 -22.57
CA GLU A 30 -6.84 28.35 -23.03
C GLU A 30 -5.76 29.01 -23.89
N GLU A 31 -4.49 29.03 -23.46
CA GLU A 31 -3.38 29.64 -24.21
C GLU A 31 -3.16 28.99 -25.58
N GLN A 32 -3.31 27.67 -25.67
CA GLN A 32 -3.03 26.94 -26.91
C GLN A 32 -4.22 26.87 -27.88
N SER A 33 -5.45 27.10 -27.40
CA SER A 33 -6.66 27.04 -28.23
C SER A 33 -7.28 28.42 -28.51
N GLY A 34 -7.00 29.42 -27.68
CA GLY A 34 -7.71 30.71 -27.69
C GLY A 34 -9.14 30.64 -27.15
N LEU A 35 -9.59 29.48 -26.66
CA LEU A 35 -10.92 29.27 -26.08
C LEU A 35 -10.90 29.51 -24.57
N VAL A 36 -12.06 29.79 -23.98
CA VAL A 36 -12.22 30.02 -22.52
C VAL A 36 -12.94 28.85 -21.85
N ALA A 37 -12.32 28.28 -20.82
CA ALA A 37 -12.87 27.17 -20.05
C ALA A 37 -14.15 27.59 -19.30
N GLY A 38 -15.15 26.73 -19.29
CA GLY A 38 -16.47 26.98 -18.68
C GLY A 38 -17.42 27.81 -19.54
N ARG A 39 -16.92 28.46 -20.60
CA ARG A 39 -17.72 29.19 -21.59
C ARG A 39 -17.73 28.44 -22.92
N ASP A 40 -16.57 28.36 -23.55
CA ASP A 40 -16.39 27.86 -24.90
C ASP A 40 -16.23 26.33 -24.89
N PHE A 41 -15.55 25.76 -23.89
CA PHE A 41 -15.45 24.31 -23.66
C PHE A 41 -15.64 23.97 -22.17
N ALA A 42 -16.06 22.75 -21.85
CA ALA A 42 -16.19 22.29 -20.47
C ALA A 42 -14.86 21.75 -19.94
N LEU A 43 -14.49 22.14 -18.71
CA LEU A 43 -13.30 21.63 -18.02
C LEU A 43 -13.71 21.10 -16.66
N ILE A 44 -13.55 19.80 -16.47
CA ILE A 44 -14.04 19.03 -15.33
C ILE A 44 -12.86 18.34 -14.65
N TYR A 45 -12.91 18.24 -13.33
CA TYR A 45 -12.08 17.32 -12.57
C TYR A 45 -12.98 16.30 -11.86
N SER A 46 -12.65 15.03 -12.02
CA SER A 46 -13.37 13.94 -11.36
C SER A 46 -12.39 12.83 -10.97
N PRO A 47 -11.90 12.81 -9.73
CA PRO A 47 -10.86 11.87 -9.34
C PRO A 47 -11.38 10.44 -9.42
N GLU A 48 -10.52 9.52 -9.86
CA GLU A 48 -10.90 8.10 -9.86
C GLU A 48 -10.88 7.49 -8.44
N ARG A 49 -11.88 6.67 -8.12
CA ARG A 49 -12.01 5.95 -6.85
C ARG A 49 -12.17 4.44 -7.08
N VAL A 50 -11.16 3.84 -7.72
CA VAL A 50 -11.14 2.40 -8.03
C VAL A 50 -10.06 1.66 -7.27
N MET A 51 -10.24 0.36 -7.16
CA MET A 51 -9.21 -0.58 -6.74
C MET A 51 -9.10 -1.75 -7.71
N ILE A 52 -7.86 -2.22 -7.89
CA ILE A 52 -7.52 -3.34 -8.76
C ILE A 52 -8.29 -4.59 -8.30
N GLY A 53 -8.96 -5.24 -9.26
CA GLY A 53 -9.78 -6.44 -9.05
C GLY A 53 -11.29 -6.19 -9.12
N HIS A 54 -11.75 -4.94 -8.97
CA HIS A 54 -13.18 -4.62 -8.97
C HIS A 54 -13.49 -3.19 -9.47
N ALA A 55 -12.70 -2.71 -10.44
CA ALA A 55 -12.80 -1.32 -10.93
C ALA A 55 -14.18 -0.99 -11.55
N VAL A 56 -14.76 -1.90 -12.33
CA VAL A 56 -16.08 -1.69 -12.95
C VAL A 56 -17.17 -1.55 -11.88
N GLU A 57 -17.16 -2.43 -10.87
CA GLU A 57 -18.13 -2.39 -9.78
C GLU A 57 -17.94 -1.14 -8.90
N ASP A 58 -16.70 -0.71 -8.67
CA ASP A 58 -16.40 0.54 -7.95
C ASP A 58 -16.98 1.76 -8.67
N ILE A 59 -16.81 1.84 -10.00
CA ILE A 59 -17.30 2.94 -10.84
C ILE A 59 -18.82 2.94 -10.91
N GLU A 60 -19.43 1.79 -11.18
CA GLU A 60 -20.86 1.72 -11.47
C GLU A 60 -21.74 1.67 -10.23
N GLN A 61 -21.28 1.05 -9.13
CA GLN A 61 -22.18 0.60 -8.07
C GLN A 61 -21.78 1.05 -6.67
N ARG A 62 -20.48 1.04 -6.32
CA ARG A 62 -20.07 1.14 -4.91
C ARG A 62 -19.85 2.56 -4.42
N TYR A 63 -19.25 3.41 -5.24
CA TYR A 63 -18.81 4.72 -4.77
C TYR A 63 -19.47 5.85 -5.55
N PRO A 64 -19.97 6.89 -4.86
CA PRO A 64 -20.40 8.08 -5.56
C PRO A 64 -19.20 8.75 -6.22
N LYS A 65 -19.38 9.26 -7.43
CA LYS A 65 -18.35 9.99 -8.17
C LYS A 65 -18.26 11.42 -7.64
N ILE A 66 -17.06 11.87 -7.27
CA ILE A 66 -16.84 13.30 -6.98
C ILE A 66 -16.74 14.03 -8.31
N VAL A 67 -17.44 15.14 -8.45
CA VAL A 67 -17.33 15.99 -9.63
C VAL A 67 -17.20 17.45 -9.24
N SER A 68 -16.40 18.17 -10.01
CA SER A 68 -16.43 19.63 -10.08
C SER A 68 -15.95 20.09 -11.44
N GLY A 69 -16.28 21.31 -11.85
CA GLY A 69 -15.78 21.90 -13.08
C GLY A 69 -15.58 23.40 -13.00
N ILE A 70 -14.95 23.96 -14.02
CA ILE A 70 -14.83 25.40 -14.20
C ILE A 70 -16.15 25.92 -14.78
N GLY A 71 -16.92 26.64 -13.97
CA GLY A 71 -18.23 27.18 -14.35
C GLY A 71 -19.37 26.16 -14.29
N GLU A 72 -20.60 26.67 -14.22
CA GLU A 72 -21.82 25.89 -14.03
C GLU A 72 -22.06 24.88 -15.17
N LYS A 73 -21.77 25.28 -16.43
CA LYS A 73 -21.88 24.41 -17.60
C LYS A 73 -21.05 23.12 -17.45
N SER A 74 -19.82 23.23 -16.96
CA SER A 74 -18.94 22.07 -16.74
C SER A 74 -19.51 21.14 -15.66
N VAL A 75 -20.04 21.71 -14.57
CA VAL A 75 -20.66 20.94 -13.49
C VAL A 75 -21.90 20.19 -13.99
N ASN A 76 -22.78 20.85 -14.74
CA ASN A 76 -23.99 20.24 -15.26
C ASN A 76 -23.69 19.09 -16.23
N ILE A 77 -22.68 19.25 -17.09
CA ILE A 77 -22.19 18.16 -17.97
C ILE A 77 -21.65 16.99 -17.15
N ALA A 78 -20.82 17.26 -16.14
CA ALA A 78 -20.26 16.22 -15.27
C ALA A 78 -21.36 15.43 -14.56
N VAL A 79 -22.35 16.14 -13.97
CA VAL A 79 -23.47 15.51 -13.28
C VAL A 79 -24.29 14.66 -14.24
N ALA A 80 -24.63 15.18 -15.43
CA ALA A 80 -25.40 14.43 -16.42
C ALA A 80 -24.68 13.15 -16.86
N LEU A 81 -23.37 13.24 -17.15
CA LEU A 81 -22.55 12.10 -17.56
C LEU A 81 -22.46 11.05 -16.45
N TYR A 82 -21.97 11.44 -15.27
CA TYR A 82 -21.67 10.49 -14.21
C TYR A 82 -22.92 9.97 -13.50
N SER A 83 -24.05 10.69 -13.50
CA SER A 83 -25.31 10.14 -12.99
C SER A 83 -25.86 9.01 -13.86
N HIS A 84 -25.45 8.93 -15.12
CA HIS A 84 -25.83 7.82 -16.00
C HIS A 84 -24.98 6.56 -15.75
N ILE A 85 -23.76 6.73 -15.23
CA ILE A 85 -22.78 5.66 -15.03
C ILE A 85 -22.80 5.16 -13.57
N CYS A 86 -22.77 6.09 -12.61
CA CYS A 86 -22.55 5.82 -11.19
C CYS A 86 -23.87 5.73 -10.43
N LYS A 87 -24.35 4.52 -10.16
CA LYS A 87 -25.61 4.25 -9.43
C LYS A 87 -25.56 4.70 -7.97
N ALA A 88 -24.38 4.76 -7.37
CA ALA A 88 -24.17 5.31 -6.03
C ALA A 88 -24.34 6.84 -5.95
N GLY A 89 -24.55 7.50 -7.09
CA GLY A 89 -24.79 8.93 -7.19
C GLY A 89 -23.54 9.75 -7.45
N VAL A 90 -23.72 11.07 -7.41
CA VAL A 90 -22.68 12.06 -7.71
C VAL A 90 -22.59 13.05 -6.55
N ILE A 91 -21.37 13.29 -6.07
CA ILE A 91 -21.07 14.33 -5.08
C ILE A 91 -20.47 15.52 -5.82
N VAL A 92 -21.25 16.58 -5.94
CA VAL A 92 -20.78 17.85 -6.48
C VAL A 92 -20.06 18.62 -5.38
N VAL A 93 -18.82 19.03 -5.63
CA VAL A 93 -18.07 19.91 -4.73
C VAL A 93 -17.86 21.29 -5.36
N SER A 94 -17.49 22.27 -4.55
CA SER A 94 -17.53 23.68 -4.93
C SER A 94 -16.48 24.11 -5.96
N SER A 95 -15.35 23.40 -6.07
CA SER A 95 -14.34 23.68 -7.09
C SER A 95 -13.45 22.47 -7.42
N PRO A 96 -12.79 22.44 -8.59
CA PRO A 96 -11.83 21.38 -8.92
C PRO A 96 -10.76 21.22 -7.86
N ARG A 97 -10.28 22.32 -7.26
CA ARG A 97 -9.32 22.27 -6.15
C ARG A 97 -9.84 21.50 -4.94
N VAL A 98 -11.12 21.65 -4.60
CA VAL A 98 -11.74 20.88 -3.50
C VAL A 98 -11.77 19.39 -3.83
N ALA A 99 -12.11 19.03 -5.07
CA ALA A 99 -12.11 17.64 -5.51
C ALA A 99 -10.69 17.03 -5.55
N GLU A 100 -9.69 17.77 -6.03
CA GLU A 100 -8.28 17.38 -6.02
C GLU A 100 -7.78 17.15 -4.59
N PHE A 101 -8.09 18.09 -3.70
CA PHE A 101 -7.73 18.00 -2.28
C PHE A 101 -8.38 16.77 -1.63
N THR A 102 -9.67 16.55 -1.88
CA THR A 102 -10.42 15.41 -1.32
C THR A 102 -9.74 14.09 -1.67
N LYS A 103 -9.34 13.90 -2.93
CA LYS A 103 -8.69 12.66 -3.38
C LYS A 103 -7.36 12.39 -2.65
N LEU A 104 -6.54 13.41 -2.49
CA LEU A 104 -5.27 13.27 -1.78
C LEU A 104 -5.48 13.07 -0.28
N ALA A 105 -6.44 13.79 0.31
CA ALA A 105 -6.79 13.67 1.73
C ALA A 105 -7.26 12.26 2.11
N GLU A 106 -8.05 11.58 1.26
CA GLU A 106 -8.42 10.17 1.44
C GLU A 106 -7.21 9.25 1.54
N GLY A 107 -6.20 9.46 0.69
CA GLY A 107 -4.97 8.66 0.71
C GLY A 107 -4.09 8.95 1.92
N ILE A 108 -3.99 10.23 2.33
CA ILE A 108 -3.27 10.65 3.53
C ILE A 108 -3.93 10.07 4.78
N TYR A 109 -5.26 10.12 4.88
CA TYR A 109 -6.01 9.48 5.96
C TYR A 109 -5.61 8.00 6.11
N ARG A 110 -5.56 7.27 4.99
CA ARG A 110 -5.18 5.86 4.99
C ARG A 110 -3.72 5.66 5.41
N ASP A 111 -2.80 6.45 4.87
CA ASP A 111 -1.37 6.37 5.19
C ASP A 111 -1.09 6.60 6.68
N VAL A 112 -1.67 7.67 7.24
CA VAL A 112 -1.54 8.04 8.66
C VAL A 112 -2.15 6.96 9.56
N ASN A 113 -3.31 6.41 9.22
CA ASN A 113 -3.92 5.35 10.02
C ASN A 113 -3.13 4.02 9.94
N ILE A 114 -2.47 3.72 8.83
CA ILE A 114 -1.54 2.57 8.75
C ILE A 114 -0.32 2.82 9.64
N ALA A 115 0.25 4.03 9.64
CA ALA A 115 1.37 4.37 10.50
C ALA A 115 1.02 4.26 11.99
N LEU A 116 -0.15 4.78 12.37
CA LEU A 116 -0.68 4.64 13.73
C LEU A 116 -0.85 3.18 14.12
N ALA A 117 -1.45 2.35 13.26
CA ALA A 117 -1.61 0.92 13.51
C ALA A 117 -0.25 0.22 13.68
N ASN A 118 0.72 0.54 12.84
CA ASN A 118 2.08 -0.01 12.92
C ASN A 118 2.77 0.35 14.25
N GLU A 119 2.68 1.61 14.67
CA GLU A 119 3.30 2.07 15.91
C GLU A 119 2.66 1.43 17.15
N LEU A 120 1.32 1.39 17.20
CA LEU A 120 0.59 0.74 18.28
C LEU A 120 0.84 -0.77 18.32
N ALA A 121 0.96 -1.44 17.16
CA ALA A 121 1.28 -2.86 17.09
C ALA A 121 2.68 -3.15 17.67
N ARG A 122 3.67 -2.28 17.42
CA ARG A 122 5.01 -2.40 18.03
C ARG A 122 4.94 -2.31 19.55
N LEU A 123 4.18 -1.35 20.07
CA LEU A 123 3.99 -1.22 21.52
C LEU A 123 3.26 -2.43 22.10
N ALA A 124 2.15 -2.86 21.49
CA ALA A 124 1.35 -4.01 21.90
C ALA A 124 2.23 -5.27 22.06
N ARG A 125 3.12 -5.52 21.09
CA ARG A 125 4.10 -6.61 21.15
C ARG A 125 5.02 -6.52 22.38
N ILE A 126 5.54 -5.33 22.70
CA ILE A 126 6.47 -5.12 23.82
C ILE A 126 5.79 -5.40 25.16
N ILE A 127 4.52 -5.01 25.28
CA ILE A 127 3.74 -5.16 26.52
C ILE A 127 2.96 -6.48 26.62
N GLY A 128 3.06 -7.36 25.63
CA GLY A 128 2.40 -8.67 25.66
C GLY A 128 0.91 -8.66 25.30
N VAL A 129 0.46 -7.70 24.48
CA VAL A 129 -0.94 -7.55 24.05
C VAL A 129 -1.08 -7.92 22.57
N ASP A 130 -2.12 -8.69 22.21
CA ASP A 130 -2.46 -8.95 20.79
C ASP A 130 -3.11 -7.70 20.18
N PHE A 131 -2.39 -7.04 19.27
CA PHE A 131 -2.90 -5.85 18.59
C PHE A 131 -4.20 -6.11 17.81
N ASN A 132 -4.40 -7.32 17.27
CA ASN A 132 -5.61 -7.63 16.52
C ASN A 132 -6.85 -7.71 17.42
N GLU A 133 -6.70 -8.15 18.68
CA GLU A 133 -7.76 -8.07 19.68
C GLU A 133 -8.10 -6.62 20.00
N VAL A 134 -7.10 -5.79 20.28
CA VAL A 134 -7.25 -4.34 20.53
C VAL A 134 -7.95 -3.66 19.36
N ARG A 135 -7.49 -3.92 18.12
CA ARG A 135 -8.05 -3.35 16.90
C ARG A 135 -9.52 -3.74 16.72
N LYS A 136 -9.88 -5.00 16.98
CA LYS A 136 -11.27 -5.47 16.89
C LYS A 136 -12.16 -4.79 17.94
N ALA A 137 -11.68 -4.66 19.18
CA ALA A 137 -12.42 -4.00 20.25
C ALA A 137 -12.57 -2.50 20.00
N ALA A 138 -11.49 -1.80 19.63
CA ALA A 138 -11.50 -0.36 19.37
C ALA A 138 -12.44 0.00 18.20
N ASN A 139 -12.39 -0.77 17.10
CA ASN A 139 -13.23 -0.54 15.93
C ASN A 139 -14.71 -0.88 16.13
N SER A 140 -15.13 -1.31 17.32
CA SER A 140 -16.56 -1.40 17.68
C SER A 140 -17.20 -0.03 17.88
N GLN A 141 -16.39 1.02 18.08
CA GLN A 141 -16.85 2.40 18.21
C GLN A 141 -16.92 3.08 16.84
N PRO A 142 -17.94 3.94 16.58
CA PRO A 142 -18.15 4.55 15.26
C PRO A 142 -17.08 5.58 14.87
N TYR A 143 -16.21 5.98 15.79
CA TYR A 143 -15.18 6.99 15.56
C TYR A 143 -13.77 6.39 15.43
N CYS A 144 -13.62 5.08 15.64
CA CYS A 144 -12.32 4.40 15.61
C CYS A 144 -12.25 3.42 14.44
N HIS A 145 -11.21 3.56 13.61
CA HIS A 145 -11.01 2.76 12.42
C HIS A 145 -9.54 2.37 12.28
N LEU A 146 -8.96 1.76 13.33
CA LEU A 146 -7.59 1.28 13.32
C LEU A 146 -7.39 0.30 12.15
N HIS A 147 -6.40 0.61 11.33
CA HIS A 147 -6.03 -0.19 10.17
C HIS A 147 -5.25 -1.43 10.60
N LYS A 148 -5.03 -2.35 9.66
CA LYS A 148 -4.12 -3.48 9.89
C LYS A 148 -2.68 -2.99 9.78
N PRO A 149 -1.80 -3.35 10.73
CA PRO A 149 -0.38 -3.08 10.60
C PRO A 149 0.21 -4.03 9.54
N GLY A 150 1.45 -3.82 9.13
CA GLY A 150 2.17 -4.83 8.36
C GLY A 150 3.54 -4.44 7.87
N SER A 151 3.99 -5.10 6.81
CA SER A 151 5.33 -5.01 6.22
C SER A 151 5.75 -3.64 5.66
N GLY A 152 4.81 -2.70 5.55
CA GLY A 152 5.03 -1.36 5.02
C GLY A 152 3.91 -0.94 4.08
N VAL A 153 4.13 0.14 3.35
CA VAL A 153 3.13 0.74 2.45
C VAL A 153 3.76 0.96 1.07
N GLY A 154 3.22 0.28 0.07
CA GLY A 154 3.60 0.44 -1.34
C GLY A 154 2.44 0.85 -2.25
N GLY A 155 2.63 0.66 -3.54
CA GLY A 155 1.70 1.12 -4.59
C GLY A 155 1.93 2.58 -4.98
N LEU A 156 1.28 3.03 -6.04
CA LEU A 156 1.47 4.39 -6.60
C LEU A 156 0.62 5.47 -5.95
N CYS A 157 -0.30 5.10 -5.05
CA CYS A 157 -1.22 6.05 -4.42
C CYS A 157 -0.73 6.46 -3.03
N ILE A 158 -0.81 5.54 -2.07
CA ILE A 158 -0.63 5.84 -0.63
C ILE A 158 0.78 6.39 -0.31
N PRO A 159 1.87 5.89 -0.89
CA PRO A 159 3.20 6.49 -0.69
C PRO A 159 3.41 7.84 -1.38
N VAL A 160 2.61 8.17 -2.40
CA VAL A 160 2.84 9.31 -3.30
C VAL A 160 1.97 10.51 -2.92
N TYR A 161 0.70 10.29 -2.58
CA TYR A 161 -0.24 11.38 -2.28
C TYR A 161 0.21 12.28 -1.12
N PRO A 162 0.78 11.75 -0.02
CA PRO A 162 1.42 12.56 1.01
C PRO A 162 2.46 13.53 0.47
N MET A 163 3.29 13.11 -0.49
CA MET A 163 4.33 13.95 -1.10
C MET A 163 3.74 15.03 -2.01
N LEU A 164 2.66 14.73 -2.74
CA LEU A 164 1.96 15.72 -3.56
C LEU A 164 1.35 16.82 -2.69
N MET A 165 0.75 16.45 -1.55
CA MET A 165 0.17 17.42 -0.63
C MET A 165 1.25 18.19 0.13
N GLU A 166 2.34 17.54 0.53
CA GLU A 166 3.48 18.21 1.16
C GLU A 166 4.08 19.27 0.24
N TRP A 167 4.26 18.95 -1.05
CA TRP A 167 4.74 19.93 -2.03
C TRP A 167 3.81 21.16 -2.11
N VAL A 168 2.50 20.97 -2.05
CA VAL A 168 1.55 22.10 -1.99
C VAL A 168 1.67 22.86 -0.68
N ALA A 169 1.87 22.18 0.45
CA ALA A 169 2.07 22.83 1.74
C ALA A 169 3.34 23.71 1.74
N GLU A 170 4.47 23.18 1.25
CA GLU A 170 5.75 23.89 1.18
C GLU A 170 5.65 25.15 0.32
N LEU A 171 4.97 25.09 -0.83
CA LEU A 171 4.71 26.26 -1.68
C LEU A 171 3.91 27.36 -0.97
N ASN A 172 3.19 27.02 0.10
CA ASN A 172 2.41 27.95 0.92
C ASN A 172 3.06 28.21 2.29
N GLY A 173 4.35 27.89 2.46
CA GLY A 173 5.10 28.15 3.70
C GLY A 173 4.68 27.30 4.89
N MET A 174 4.06 26.14 4.64
CA MET A 174 3.60 25.18 5.65
C MET A 174 4.29 23.84 5.48
N ARG A 175 4.34 23.03 6.55
CA ARG A 175 4.83 21.65 6.54
C ARG A 175 3.80 20.70 7.17
N LEU A 176 3.54 19.55 6.56
CA LEU A 176 2.60 18.56 7.11
C LEU A 176 3.30 17.59 8.05
N GLU A 177 3.67 18.05 9.24
CA GLU A 177 4.50 17.29 10.19
C GLU A 177 3.95 15.90 10.53
N LEU A 178 2.64 15.79 10.81
CA LEU A 178 1.98 14.51 11.08
C LEU A 178 2.08 13.55 9.89
N VAL A 179 1.85 14.07 8.68
CA VAL A 179 1.86 13.29 7.44
C VAL A 179 3.26 12.77 7.14
N LEU A 180 4.28 13.61 7.28
CA LEU A 180 5.67 13.21 7.11
C LEU A 180 6.14 12.20 8.16
N THR A 181 5.70 12.36 9.41
CA THR A 181 5.99 11.41 10.48
C THR A 181 5.37 10.05 10.18
N ALA A 182 4.11 10.02 9.74
CA ALA A 182 3.46 8.80 9.30
C ALA A 182 4.22 8.11 8.15
N ARG A 183 4.66 8.88 7.15
CA ARG A 183 5.50 8.35 6.05
C ARG A 183 6.80 7.76 6.55
N LEU A 184 7.47 8.39 7.52
CA LEU A 184 8.69 7.87 8.11
C LEU A 184 8.42 6.52 8.81
N ILE A 185 7.39 6.43 9.65
CA ILE A 185 7.00 5.21 10.35
C ILE A 185 6.70 4.07 9.34
N ASN A 186 5.96 4.37 8.28
CA ASN A 186 5.60 3.40 7.26
C ASN A 186 6.82 2.93 6.44
N ARG A 187 7.78 3.82 6.13
CA ARG A 187 9.03 3.48 5.45
C ARG A 187 9.98 2.64 6.31
N GLN A 188 9.87 2.72 7.63
CA GLN A 188 10.70 1.95 8.56
C GLN A 188 10.18 0.52 8.80
N GLN A 189 8.95 0.18 8.42
CA GLN A 189 8.38 -1.15 8.65
C GLN A 189 9.19 -2.31 8.05
N PRO A 190 9.73 -2.22 6.82
CA PRO A 190 10.60 -3.27 6.29
C PRO A 190 11.82 -3.56 7.19
N LEU A 191 12.44 -2.50 7.74
CA LEU A 191 13.58 -2.62 8.65
C LEU A 191 13.17 -3.17 10.02
N TYR A 192 11.96 -2.87 10.47
CA TYR A 192 11.39 -3.48 11.68
C TYR A 192 11.18 -5.00 11.51
N LEU A 193 10.69 -5.45 10.34
CA LEU A 193 10.61 -6.89 10.05
C LEU A 193 12.00 -7.54 10.03
N THR A 194 13.00 -6.87 9.44
CA THR A 194 14.40 -7.32 9.53
C THR A 194 14.84 -7.47 10.99
N SER A 195 14.55 -6.49 11.85
CA SER A 195 14.97 -6.56 13.26
C SER A 195 14.30 -7.71 14.01
N LEU A 196 13.01 -7.98 13.74
CA LEU A 196 12.31 -9.14 14.28
C LEU A 196 12.94 -10.45 13.80
N LEU A 197 13.26 -10.55 12.51
CA LEU A 197 13.91 -11.75 11.97
C LEU A 197 15.25 -12.02 12.69
N LEU A 198 16.06 -10.99 12.88
CA LEU A 198 17.34 -11.09 13.59
C LEU A 198 17.17 -11.48 15.06
N GLU A 199 16.15 -10.94 15.74
CA GLU A 199 15.81 -11.31 17.11
C GLU A 199 15.45 -12.81 17.19
N GLY A 200 14.59 -13.29 16.29
CA GLY A 200 14.19 -14.70 16.23
C GLY A 200 15.36 -15.63 15.93
N LEU A 201 16.21 -15.27 14.96
CA LEU A 201 17.42 -16.05 14.62
C LEU A 201 18.37 -16.15 15.82
N ARG A 202 18.57 -15.05 16.56
CA ARG A 202 19.37 -15.06 17.79
C ARG A 202 18.74 -15.95 18.88
N ALA A 203 17.43 -15.89 19.05
CA ALA A 203 16.71 -16.70 20.04
C ALA A 203 16.86 -18.21 19.78
N ILE A 204 16.96 -18.62 18.52
CA ILE A 204 17.25 -20.02 18.15
C ILE A 204 18.74 -20.33 17.97
N SER A 205 19.63 -19.43 18.41
CA SER A 205 21.10 -19.55 18.36
C SER A 205 21.69 -19.69 16.95
N VAL A 206 21.03 -19.14 15.92
CA VAL A 206 21.55 -19.09 14.56
C VAL A 206 22.41 -17.84 14.36
N LYS A 207 23.67 -18.05 13.94
CA LYS A 207 24.59 -16.95 13.63
C LYS A 207 24.33 -16.42 12.22
N ILE A 208 24.22 -15.10 12.10
CA ILE A 208 24.06 -14.40 10.82
C ILE A 208 25.27 -14.67 9.93
N SER A 209 25.03 -15.22 8.74
CA SER A 209 26.02 -15.54 7.72
C SER A 209 25.33 -15.88 6.40
N SER A 210 26.10 -16.00 5.33
CA SER A 210 25.62 -16.40 3.99
C SER A 210 25.01 -17.80 3.95
N ASN A 211 25.28 -18.65 4.95
CA ASN A 211 24.69 -19.98 5.03
C ASN A 211 23.22 -19.96 5.51
N VAL A 212 22.75 -18.82 6.04
CA VAL A 212 21.37 -18.66 6.50
C VAL A 212 20.51 -18.22 5.32
N LYS A 213 19.69 -19.15 4.82
CA LYS A 213 18.69 -18.85 3.78
C LYS A 213 17.41 -18.29 4.40
N VAL A 214 16.95 -17.16 3.88
CA VAL A 214 15.68 -16.50 4.25
C VAL A 214 14.76 -16.52 3.03
N ALA A 215 13.58 -17.10 3.19
CA ALA A 215 12.52 -17.01 2.19
C ALA A 215 11.63 -15.80 2.48
N VAL A 216 11.44 -14.93 1.50
CA VAL A 216 10.54 -13.77 1.60
C VAL A 216 9.35 -14.02 0.70
N LEU A 217 8.19 -14.27 1.30
CA LEU A 217 6.95 -14.56 0.58
C LEU A 217 6.21 -13.26 0.29
N GLY A 218 6.30 -12.81 -0.98
CA GLY A 218 5.58 -11.67 -1.53
C GLY A 218 6.49 -10.53 -1.98
N LEU A 219 6.43 -10.21 -3.26
CA LEU A 219 7.07 -9.05 -3.88
C LEU A 219 6.06 -7.97 -4.25
N ALA A 220 4.83 -8.36 -4.65
CA ALA A 220 3.77 -7.41 -4.93
C ALA A 220 3.50 -6.48 -3.74
N PHE A 221 3.09 -5.24 -4.00
CA PHE A 221 2.88 -4.29 -2.89
C PHE A 221 1.63 -4.61 -2.04
N ARG A 222 0.77 -5.50 -2.52
CA ARG A 222 -0.47 -5.98 -1.88
C ARG A 222 -0.77 -7.40 -2.37
N GLY A 223 -1.54 -8.16 -1.59
CA GLY A 223 -2.11 -9.43 -2.03
C GLY A 223 -2.86 -9.33 -3.36
N ASP A 224 -2.68 -10.38 -4.17
CA ASP A 224 -3.40 -10.73 -5.39
C ASP A 224 -3.34 -9.65 -6.48
N VAL A 225 -2.23 -8.91 -6.58
CA VAL A 225 -1.95 -8.00 -7.70
C VAL A 225 -0.62 -8.33 -8.40
N PRO A 226 -0.56 -8.30 -9.74
CA PRO A 226 0.65 -8.63 -10.51
C PRO A 226 1.59 -7.41 -10.65
N THR A 227 1.79 -6.65 -9.57
CA THR A 227 2.68 -5.48 -9.61
C THR A 227 3.41 -5.22 -8.29
N ALA A 228 4.72 -4.97 -8.40
CA ALA A 228 5.61 -4.61 -7.30
C ALA A 228 5.84 -3.09 -7.19
N ALA A 229 4.96 -2.26 -7.74
CA ALA A 229 5.12 -0.81 -7.74
C ALA A 229 5.34 -0.26 -6.32
N LEU A 230 6.52 0.35 -6.10
CA LEU A 230 6.95 0.87 -4.80
C LEU A 230 6.79 -0.14 -3.64
N SER A 231 6.99 -1.43 -3.91
CA SER A 231 6.82 -2.48 -2.90
C SER A 231 7.76 -2.26 -1.70
N PRO A 232 7.25 -2.37 -0.46
CA PRO A 232 8.09 -2.32 0.74
C PRO A 232 9.08 -3.49 0.83
N THR A 233 8.80 -4.60 0.11
CA THR A 233 9.68 -5.78 0.07
C THR A 233 11.07 -5.44 -0.44
N TYR A 234 11.24 -4.46 -1.33
CA TYR A 234 12.57 -4.09 -1.83
C TYR A 234 13.51 -3.62 -0.72
N ASP A 235 13.01 -2.83 0.25
CA ASP A 235 13.82 -2.34 1.36
C ASP A 235 14.11 -3.47 2.37
N LEU A 236 13.17 -4.39 2.56
CA LEU A 236 13.35 -5.59 3.38
C LEU A 236 14.47 -6.47 2.82
N VAL A 237 14.40 -6.85 1.54
CA VAL A 237 15.36 -7.79 0.95
C VAL A 237 16.74 -7.17 0.78
N ARG A 238 16.83 -5.86 0.53
CA ARG A 238 18.10 -5.13 0.52
C ARG A 238 18.75 -5.18 1.90
N SER A 239 17.99 -4.87 2.95
CA SER A 239 18.48 -4.89 4.33
C SER A 239 18.96 -6.29 4.75
N LEU A 240 18.21 -7.34 4.41
CA LEU A 240 18.62 -8.73 4.68
C LEU A 240 19.90 -9.12 3.93
N LYS A 241 20.03 -8.73 2.66
CA LYS A 241 21.23 -8.98 1.86
C LYS A 241 22.45 -8.25 2.41
N GLU A 242 22.31 -6.99 2.82
CA GLU A 242 23.38 -6.18 3.42
C GLU A 242 23.91 -6.78 4.73
N LEU A 243 23.07 -7.51 5.46
CA LEU A 243 23.45 -8.28 6.65
C LEU A 243 24.19 -9.59 6.32
N GLY A 244 24.35 -9.92 5.03
CA GLY A 244 25.03 -11.12 4.57
C GLY A 244 24.17 -12.38 4.56
N LEU A 245 22.83 -12.26 4.64
CA LEU A 245 21.91 -13.40 4.54
C LEU A 245 21.67 -13.78 3.07
N THR A 246 21.45 -15.07 2.82
CA THR A 246 21.01 -15.53 1.48
C THR A 246 19.51 -15.37 1.38
N VAL A 247 19.03 -14.54 0.45
CA VAL A 247 17.61 -14.21 0.31
C VAL A 247 17.03 -14.81 -0.97
N VAL A 248 15.88 -15.47 -0.86
CA VAL A 248 15.06 -15.88 -2.00
C VAL A 248 13.68 -15.27 -1.84
N VAL A 249 13.18 -14.61 -2.89
CA VAL A 249 11.84 -14.04 -2.93
C VAL A 249 10.92 -14.97 -3.70
N HIS A 250 9.74 -15.19 -3.16
CA HIS A 250 8.67 -15.85 -3.87
C HIS A 250 7.51 -14.89 -4.12
N ASP A 251 6.95 -14.90 -5.33
CA ASP A 251 5.68 -14.24 -5.61
C ASP A 251 4.89 -14.99 -6.70
N PRO A 252 3.62 -15.36 -6.47
CA PRO A 252 2.85 -16.12 -7.46
C PRO A 252 2.46 -15.32 -8.71
N LEU A 253 2.54 -13.99 -8.66
CA LEU A 253 2.05 -13.11 -9.73
C LEU A 253 3.17 -12.27 -10.37
N ILE A 254 4.37 -12.27 -9.81
CA ILE A 254 5.55 -11.57 -10.38
C ILE A 254 6.57 -12.60 -10.85
N LYS A 255 6.69 -12.76 -12.16
CA LYS A 255 7.61 -13.73 -12.79
C LYS A 255 9.01 -13.20 -13.02
N ASP A 256 9.16 -11.88 -13.14
CA ASP A 256 10.44 -11.22 -13.37
C ASP A 256 10.45 -9.84 -12.72
N ASP A 257 11.60 -9.44 -12.18
CA ASP A 257 11.79 -8.13 -11.59
C ASP A 257 13.23 -7.64 -11.76
N ILE A 258 13.39 -6.49 -12.43
CA ILE A 258 14.70 -5.93 -12.74
C ILE A 258 15.48 -5.54 -11.48
N LYS A 259 14.80 -5.04 -10.44
CA LYS A 259 15.47 -4.58 -9.22
C LYS A 259 16.01 -5.75 -8.41
N LEU A 260 15.29 -6.88 -8.34
CA LEU A 260 15.80 -8.09 -7.71
C LEU A 260 17.01 -8.66 -8.46
N ARG A 261 16.99 -8.65 -9.80
CA ARG A 261 18.16 -9.05 -10.61
C ARG A 261 19.38 -8.16 -10.37
N GLU A 262 19.20 -6.84 -10.34
CA GLU A 262 20.27 -5.88 -10.01
C GLU A 262 20.80 -6.10 -8.59
N LEU A 263 19.92 -6.47 -7.66
CA LEU A 263 20.29 -6.87 -6.32
C LEU A 263 20.81 -8.31 -6.24
N GLY A 264 20.93 -9.06 -7.34
CA GLY A 264 21.37 -10.46 -7.33
C GLY A 264 20.58 -11.37 -6.37
N ILE A 265 19.28 -11.11 -6.22
CA ILE A 265 18.35 -11.87 -5.37
C ILE A 265 17.48 -12.74 -6.27
N ALA A 266 17.38 -14.02 -5.94
CA ALA A 266 16.53 -14.95 -6.68
C ALA A 266 15.05 -14.63 -6.47
N LEU A 267 14.28 -14.67 -7.57
CA LEU A 267 12.83 -14.60 -7.59
C LEU A 267 12.30 -15.90 -8.21
N THR A 268 11.31 -16.52 -7.59
CA THR A 268 10.64 -17.73 -8.09
C THR A 268 9.13 -17.64 -7.88
N ASP A 269 8.35 -18.29 -8.75
CA ASP A 269 6.91 -18.52 -8.57
C ASP A 269 6.61 -19.95 -8.06
N ASP A 270 7.65 -20.73 -7.74
CA ASP A 270 7.57 -22.00 -7.03
C ASP A 270 7.85 -21.80 -5.53
N ILE A 271 6.80 -21.95 -4.71
CA ILE A 271 6.88 -21.75 -3.27
C ILE A 271 7.75 -22.82 -2.57
N GLU A 272 7.76 -24.05 -3.08
CA GLU A 272 8.56 -25.13 -2.51
C GLU A 272 10.05 -24.88 -2.75
N GLU A 273 10.42 -24.33 -3.92
CA GLU A 273 11.79 -23.90 -4.20
C GLU A 273 12.25 -22.80 -3.22
N ALA A 274 11.39 -21.81 -2.98
CA ALA A 274 11.70 -20.71 -2.07
C ALA A 274 11.90 -21.19 -0.63
N LEU A 275 11.01 -22.06 -0.14
CA LEU A 275 11.02 -22.53 1.25
C LEU A 275 12.14 -23.56 1.53
N ARG A 276 12.51 -24.40 0.57
CA ARG A 276 13.47 -25.49 0.77
C ARG A 276 14.80 -25.04 1.39
N GLY A 277 15.14 -25.60 2.54
CA GLY A 277 16.37 -25.33 3.28
C GLY A 277 16.44 -23.95 3.93
N CYS A 278 15.34 -23.18 3.98
CA CYS A 278 15.34 -21.89 4.67
C CYS A 278 15.35 -22.07 6.19
N THR A 279 16.09 -21.21 6.88
CA THR A 279 16.12 -21.16 8.36
C THR A 279 15.16 -20.10 8.89
N ALA A 280 14.72 -19.18 8.02
CA ALA A 280 13.68 -18.23 8.36
C ALA A 280 12.80 -17.85 7.17
N VAL A 281 11.58 -17.44 7.47
CA VAL A 281 10.57 -16.98 6.52
C VAL A 281 10.03 -15.63 6.94
N VAL A 282 9.84 -14.72 5.98
CA VAL A 282 9.11 -13.46 6.16
C VAL A 282 7.89 -13.45 5.24
N ILE A 283 6.70 -13.29 5.79
CA ILE A 283 5.49 -13.05 5.01
C ILE A 283 5.36 -11.56 4.75
N ALA A 284 5.73 -11.11 3.55
CA ALA A 284 5.76 -9.69 3.21
C ALA A 284 4.44 -9.21 2.57
N THR A 285 3.70 -10.10 1.92
CA THR A 285 2.45 -9.79 1.19
C THR A 285 1.34 -10.76 1.60
N ASP A 286 0.07 -10.35 1.46
CA ASP A 286 -1.09 -11.14 1.87
C ASP A 286 -1.84 -11.81 0.72
N HIS A 287 -1.09 -12.41 -0.21
CA HIS A 287 -1.64 -13.22 -1.30
C HIS A 287 -2.53 -14.34 -0.76
N SER A 288 -3.59 -14.65 -1.51
CA SER A 288 -4.53 -15.72 -1.16
C SER A 288 -3.84 -17.08 -1.01
N GLN A 289 -2.80 -17.34 -1.82
CA GLN A 289 -1.96 -18.54 -1.69
C GLN A 289 -1.29 -18.65 -0.31
N TYR A 290 -0.81 -17.55 0.27
CA TYR A 290 -0.12 -17.57 1.56
C TYR A 290 -1.10 -17.67 2.73
N ARG A 291 -2.30 -17.11 2.59
CA ARG A 291 -3.39 -17.25 3.58
C ARG A 291 -3.82 -18.70 3.76
N ALA A 292 -3.61 -19.55 2.74
CA ALA A 292 -3.93 -20.96 2.80
C ALA A 292 -2.85 -21.81 3.53
N LEU A 293 -1.67 -21.24 3.80
CA LEU A 293 -0.58 -21.94 4.47
C LEU A 293 -0.74 -21.90 5.98
N SER A 294 -0.26 -22.96 6.62
CA SER A 294 -0.01 -22.96 8.05
C SER A 294 1.48 -22.92 8.42
N THR A 295 1.76 -22.67 9.69
CA THR A 295 3.12 -22.77 10.24
C THR A 295 3.72 -24.17 10.07
N TYR A 296 2.89 -25.22 10.12
CA TYR A 296 3.32 -26.60 9.89
C TYR A 296 3.66 -26.87 8.41
N ASP A 297 2.86 -26.36 7.48
CA ASP A 297 3.14 -26.50 6.05
C ASP A 297 4.49 -25.89 5.68
N ILE A 298 4.75 -24.66 6.19
CA ILE A 298 6.02 -23.96 5.97
C ILE A 298 7.19 -24.72 6.61
N LEU A 299 7.03 -25.23 7.85
CA LEU A 299 8.06 -26.05 8.49
C LEU A 299 8.40 -27.28 7.65
N LYS A 300 7.38 -28.00 7.17
CA LYS A 300 7.56 -29.21 6.36
C LYS A 300 8.25 -28.92 5.04
N ALA A 301 7.80 -27.91 4.30
CA ALA A 301 8.41 -27.49 3.04
C ALA A 301 9.85 -27.00 3.22
N SER A 302 10.15 -26.35 4.35
CA SER A 302 11.51 -25.90 4.65
C SER A 302 12.50 -27.05 4.86
N GLY A 303 12.05 -28.18 5.40
CA GLY A 303 12.93 -29.28 5.82
C GLY A 303 13.86 -28.93 7.00
N SER A 304 13.67 -27.78 7.63
CA SER A 304 14.55 -27.29 8.72
C SER A 304 14.18 -27.91 10.07
N ALA A 305 15.20 -28.16 10.90
CA ALA A 305 14.99 -28.66 12.26
C ALA A 305 14.37 -27.62 13.20
N LYS A 306 14.70 -26.34 12.98
CA LYS A 306 14.11 -25.17 13.63
C LYS A 306 13.89 -24.08 12.60
N LEU A 307 12.83 -23.30 12.76
CA LEU A 307 12.43 -22.28 11.80
C LEU A 307 11.97 -21.01 12.52
N VAL A 308 12.38 -19.85 12.01
CA VAL A 308 11.83 -18.55 12.44
C VAL A 308 10.82 -18.09 11.39
N ILE A 309 9.61 -17.71 11.82
CA ILE A 309 8.61 -17.12 10.93
C ILE A 309 8.24 -15.73 11.46
N VAL A 310 8.45 -14.72 10.62
CA VAL A 310 7.97 -13.35 10.84
C VAL A 310 6.83 -13.08 9.87
N ASP A 311 5.60 -13.11 10.38
CA ASP A 311 4.41 -12.81 9.59
C ASP A 311 4.13 -11.30 9.59
N GLY A 312 4.63 -10.64 8.54
CA GLY A 312 4.43 -9.22 8.27
C GLY A 312 2.99 -8.82 7.98
N ARG A 313 2.05 -9.77 7.89
CA ARG A 313 0.64 -9.52 7.55
C ARG A 313 -0.35 -10.16 8.53
N ASP A 314 0.14 -10.99 9.46
CA ASP A 314 -0.62 -11.80 10.43
C ASP A 314 -1.78 -12.54 9.76
N ILE A 315 -1.44 -13.42 8.81
CA ILE A 315 -2.37 -14.16 7.95
C ILE A 315 -2.26 -15.68 8.05
N LEU A 316 -1.17 -16.20 8.61
CA LEU A 316 -0.95 -17.65 8.67
C LEU A 316 -1.89 -18.33 9.67
N LYS A 317 -2.26 -19.57 9.35
CA LYS A 317 -2.86 -20.47 10.34
C LYS A 317 -1.75 -20.96 11.28
N LEU A 318 -1.95 -20.79 12.58
CA LEU A 318 -1.00 -21.25 13.59
C LEU A 318 -1.35 -22.68 14.01
N ASP A 319 -0.45 -23.60 13.70
CA ASP A 319 -0.50 -25.01 14.12
C ASP A 319 0.62 -25.29 15.15
N GLU A 320 0.43 -26.30 15.99
CA GLU A 320 1.50 -26.85 16.83
C GLU A 320 2.59 -27.47 15.95
N CYS A 321 3.85 -27.09 16.21
CA CYS A 321 5.03 -27.51 15.46
C CYS A 321 6.04 -28.25 16.34
N GLY A 322 5.65 -28.66 17.56
CA GLY A 322 6.48 -29.42 18.49
C GLY A 322 7.66 -28.62 19.02
N GLY A 323 7.51 -27.31 19.18
CA GLY A 323 8.56 -26.40 19.65
C GLY A 323 9.68 -26.14 18.64
N LYS A 324 9.39 -26.34 17.34
CA LYS A 324 10.36 -26.17 16.25
C LYS A 324 10.20 -24.85 15.52
N VAL A 325 9.05 -24.18 15.66
CA VAL A 325 8.79 -22.92 14.97
C VAL A 325 8.73 -21.79 15.99
N LEU A 326 9.62 -20.82 15.85
CA LEU A 326 9.54 -19.56 16.56
C LEU A 326 8.80 -18.55 15.67
N TYR A 327 7.55 -18.24 16.02
CA TYR A 327 6.65 -17.40 15.23
C TYR A 327 6.40 -16.05 15.91
N THR A 328 6.32 -14.99 15.10
CA THR A 328 5.71 -13.72 15.50
C THR A 328 4.93 -13.13 14.32
N GLY A 329 3.77 -12.55 14.60
CA GLY A 329 3.06 -11.67 13.68
C GLY A 329 3.27 -10.21 14.07
N VAL A 330 3.10 -9.27 13.13
CA VAL A 330 3.15 -7.84 13.47
C VAL A 330 2.06 -7.51 14.49
N GLY A 331 2.46 -7.12 15.69
CA GLY A 331 1.54 -6.85 16.81
C GLY A 331 1.33 -8.02 17.77
N ARG A 332 2.13 -9.09 17.67
CA ARG A 332 2.07 -10.26 18.56
C ARG A 332 3.43 -10.60 19.14
N SER A 333 3.47 -10.95 20.42
CA SER A 333 4.69 -11.47 21.05
C SER A 333 5.14 -12.79 20.41
N TRP A 334 6.41 -13.15 20.61
CA TRP A 334 6.95 -14.42 20.12
C TRP A 334 6.21 -15.62 20.72
N MET A 335 5.91 -16.60 19.87
CA MET A 335 5.30 -17.86 20.23
C MET A 335 6.20 -18.99 19.78
N LEU A 336 6.47 -19.94 20.67
CA LEU A 336 7.14 -21.19 20.34
C LEU A 336 6.06 -22.22 20.04
N LEU A 337 5.90 -22.54 18.76
CA LEU A 337 4.93 -23.51 18.23
C LEU A 337 5.62 -24.86 18.04
#